data_AF-M5FJM4-F1
#
_entry.id   AF-M5FJM4-F1
#
_cell.length_a   1.000
_cell.length_b   1.000
_cell.length_c   1.000
_cell.angle_alpha   90.00
_cell.angle_beta   90.00
_cell.angle_gamma   90.00
#
_symmetry.space_group_name_H-M   'P 1'
#
loop_
_entity.id
_entity.type
_entity.pdbx_description
1 polymer ?
#
loop_
_entity_poly.entity_id
_entity_poly.type
_entity_poly.pdbx_seq_one_letter_code
_entity_poly.pdbx_strand_id
1 'polypeptide(L)'
;MPAFVFDPIVSKYLRRLDAHLEVVTPYSRTVVDEMREVPFASWDADRRVWTVPYRSYEALHRHWRRIEEAARRNEPDERKKRREANRGSENERAARARATERRRRRYPLDPNDLPPLGRPVMTRSFGVVVFIGCDGEPVDDDILLSQYADFPNRDDYVWGRWRPAALDELIRAWPSRTGSETEIGDALWWQPTLDDLRVARKTARGLERRRGRV
;
A
#
# COMPACT_ATOMS: atom_id res chain seq x y z
N MET A 1 25.08 37.94 38.12
CA MET A 1 23.85 37.66 37.33
C MET A 1 24.12 36.41 36.51
N PRO A 2 23.36 35.31 36.68
CA PRO A 2 23.57 34.10 35.89
C PRO A 2 23.17 34.35 34.44
N ALA A 3 24.10 34.15 33.51
CA ALA A 3 23.81 34.17 32.08
C ALA A 3 23.00 32.91 31.74
N PHE A 4 21.75 33.08 31.30
CA PHE A 4 20.98 31.99 30.74
C PHE A 4 21.67 31.53 29.45
N VAL A 5 22.31 30.36 29.48
CA VAL A 5 22.85 29.71 28.29
C VAL A 5 21.67 29.14 27.52
N PHE A 6 21.09 29.97 26.67
CA PHE A 6 20.09 29.54 25.69
C PHE A 6 20.84 28.85 24.56
N ASP A 7 20.78 27.51 24.49
CA ASP A 7 21.29 26.78 23.33
C ASP A 7 20.27 26.91 22.18
N PRO A 8 20.60 27.67 21.13
CA PRO A 8 19.64 27.96 20.08
C PRO A 8 19.56 26.76 19.13
N ILE A 9 18.36 26.24 18.83
CA ILE A 9 18.18 25.19 17.81
C ILE A 9 18.67 25.67 16.43
N VAL A 10 19.86 25.27 16.00
CA VAL A 10 20.38 25.62 14.67
C VAL A 10 20.07 24.47 13.71
N SER A 11 19.06 24.65 12.86
CA SER A 11 18.69 23.64 11.86
C SER A 11 18.08 24.25 10.61
N LYS A 12 18.32 23.61 9.46
CA LYS A 12 17.77 24.01 8.15
C LYS A 12 16.24 23.91 8.08
N TYR A 13 15.62 23.16 9.00
CA TYR A 13 14.18 22.97 9.04
C TYR A 13 13.48 23.93 10.01
N LEU A 14 14.21 24.77 10.75
CA LEU A 14 13.64 25.74 11.67
C LEU A 14 13.90 27.15 11.17
N ARG A 15 12.83 27.90 10.90
CA ARG A 15 12.89 29.34 10.64
C ARG A 15 12.39 30.08 11.88
N ARG A 16 13.10 31.12 12.27
CA ARG A 16 12.73 31.97 13.40
C ARG A 16 12.16 33.27 12.84
N LEU A 17 10.95 33.61 13.24
CA LEU A 17 10.30 34.88 12.93
C LEU A 17 10.04 35.63 14.22
N ASP A 18 9.87 36.95 14.16
CA ASP A 18 9.73 37.78 15.36
C ASP A 18 8.55 37.38 16.26
N ALA A 19 7.46 36.85 15.69
CA ALA A 19 6.27 36.45 16.43
C ALA A 19 6.25 34.96 16.83
N HIS A 20 6.90 34.08 16.06
CA HIS A 20 6.79 32.63 16.22
C HIS A 20 7.91 31.87 15.51
N LEU A 21 7.97 30.57 15.75
CA LEU A 21 8.89 29.65 15.09
C LEU A 21 8.15 28.89 14.00
N GLU A 22 8.80 28.69 12.87
CA GLU A 22 8.27 27.90 11.76
C GLU A 22 9.12 26.67 11.52
N VAL A 23 8.50 25.50 11.57
CA VAL A 23 9.14 24.23 11.26
C VAL A 23 8.75 23.81 9.85
N VAL A 24 9.72 23.85 8.94
CA VAL A 24 9.59 23.53 7.52
C VAL A 24 10.27 22.20 7.25
N THR A 25 9.53 21.11 7.42
CA THR A 25 10.04 19.74 7.24
C THR A 25 9.29 19.01 6.13
N PRO A 26 9.93 18.09 5.39
CA PRO A 26 9.23 17.15 4.54
C PRO A 26 8.16 16.35 5.30
N TYR A 27 7.07 15.98 4.63
CA TYR A 27 6.01 15.19 5.26
C TYR A 27 6.55 13.84 5.75
N SER A 28 6.44 13.64 7.06
CA SER A 28 6.77 12.40 7.75
C SER A 28 5.75 12.17 8.86
N ARG A 29 5.22 10.95 8.97
CA ARG A 29 4.28 10.61 10.05
C ARG A 29 4.91 10.85 11.41
N THR A 30 6.16 10.42 11.59
CA THR A 30 6.93 10.67 12.81
C THR A 30 7.06 12.17 13.13
N VAL A 31 7.28 13.03 12.13
CA VAL A 31 7.33 14.48 12.38
C VAL A 31 5.97 15.01 12.82
N VAL A 32 4.88 14.56 12.18
CA VAL A 32 3.52 14.96 12.56
C VAL A 32 3.17 14.50 13.96
N ASP A 33 3.51 13.26 14.32
CA ASP A 33 3.26 12.71 15.65
C ASP A 33 4.05 13.49 16.72
N GLU A 34 5.34 13.77 16.50
CA GLU A 34 6.16 14.55 17.44
C GLU A 34 5.70 16.03 17.52
N MET A 35 5.27 16.65 16.42
CA MET A 35 4.75 18.03 16.43
C MET A 35 3.41 18.16 17.15
N ARG A 36 2.58 17.11 17.18
CA ARG A 36 1.32 17.10 17.94
C ARG A 36 1.53 17.11 19.45
N GLU A 37 2.65 16.56 19.91
CA GLU A 37 3.03 16.59 21.33
C GLU A 37 3.55 17.98 21.77
N VAL A 38 3.92 18.84 20.81
CA VAL A 38 4.34 20.21 21.10
C VAL A 38 3.10 21.09 21.37
N PRO A 39 2.96 21.67 22.58
CA PRO A 39 1.80 22.49 22.91
C PRO A 39 1.64 23.67 21.96
N PHE A 40 0.41 23.97 21.54
CA PHE A 40 0.10 25.11 20.67
C PHE A 40 0.80 25.11 19.30
N ALA A 41 1.43 24.01 18.91
CA ALA A 41 1.88 23.83 17.54
C ALA A 41 0.65 23.71 16.64
N SER A 42 0.64 24.49 15.56
CA SER A 42 -0.45 24.49 14.57
C SER A 42 0.12 24.25 13.19
N TRP A 43 -0.58 23.44 12.40
CA TRP A 43 -0.24 23.22 11.00
C TRP A 43 -0.89 24.28 10.13
N ASP A 44 -0.08 25.05 9.40
CA ASP A 44 -0.52 25.97 8.35
C ASP A 44 -0.55 25.20 7.02
N ALA A 45 -1.75 24.91 6.51
CA ALA A 45 -1.95 24.14 5.29
C ALA A 45 -1.61 24.92 4.01
N ASP A 46 -1.72 26.25 4.04
CA ASP A 46 -1.46 27.12 2.88
C ASP A 46 0.05 27.20 2.64
N ARG A 47 0.81 27.46 3.71
CA ARG A 47 2.26 27.59 3.68
C ARG A 47 2.98 26.26 3.83
N ARG A 48 2.26 25.20 4.24
CA ARG A 48 2.79 23.85 4.54
C ARG A 48 3.90 23.88 5.58
N VAL A 49 3.69 24.66 6.64
CA VAL A 49 4.63 24.81 7.75
C VAL A 49 3.94 24.57 9.07
N TRP A 50 4.69 24.11 10.06
CA TRP A 50 4.21 24.15 11.44
C TRP A 50 4.57 25.48 12.08
N THR A 51 3.58 26.14 12.65
CA THR A 51 3.73 27.36 13.43
C THR A 51 3.79 26.99 14.92
N VAL A 52 4.85 27.38 15.60
CA VAL A 52 5.06 27.10 17.02
C VAL A 52 5.32 28.42 17.76
N PRO A 53 4.45 28.82 18.71
CA PRO A 53 4.70 30.00 19.53
C PRO A 53 5.98 29.85 20.38
N TYR A 54 6.69 30.94 20.64
CA TYR A 54 7.92 30.92 21.46
C TYR A 54 7.75 30.32 22.85
N ARG A 55 6.56 30.46 23.47
CA ARG A 55 6.25 29.81 24.76
C ARG A 55 6.36 28.29 24.73
N SER A 56 6.31 27.69 23.54
CA SER A 56 6.43 26.25 23.34
C SER A 56 7.84 25.84 22.88
N TYR A 57 8.81 26.76 22.91
CA TYR A 57 10.18 26.51 22.46
C TYR A 57 10.84 25.36 23.23
N GLU A 58 10.70 25.30 24.55
CA GLU A 58 11.31 24.23 25.34
C GLU A 58 10.73 22.85 25.02
N ALA A 59 9.42 22.78 24.78
CA ALA A 59 8.77 21.56 24.33
C ALA A 59 9.29 21.18 22.93
N LEU A 60 9.31 22.13 21.99
CA LEU A 60 9.88 21.92 20.66
C LEU A 60 11.34 21.44 20.73
N HIS A 61 12.15 22.02 21.62
CA HIS A 61 13.55 21.66 21.81
C HIS A 61 13.73 20.21 22.26
N ARG A 62 12.90 19.73 23.20
CA ARG A 62 12.90 18.32 23.64
C ARG A 62 12.60 17.34 22.50
N HIS A 63 11.67 17.70 21.62
CA HIS A 63 11.28 16.86 20.47
C HIS A 63 12.19 17.07 19.24
N TRP A 64 12.99 18.14 19.21
CA TRP A 64 13.71 18.59 18.02
C TRP A 64 14.61 17.51 17.41
N ARG A 65 15.37 16.78 18.25
CA ARG A 65 16.28 15.73 17.78
C ARG A 65 15.53 14.65 16.99
N ARG A 66 14.33 14.26 17.41
CA ARG A 66 13.52 13.25 16.73
C ARG A 66 12.89 13.80 15.45
N ILE A 67 12.41 15.04 15.51
CA ILE A 67 11.84 15.75 14.36
C ILE A 67 12.90 15.90 13.26
N GLU A 68 14.11 16.36 13.60
CA GLU A 68 15.20 16.57 12.66
C GLU A 68 15.70 15.26 12.06
N GLU A 69 15.86 14.21 12.87
CA GLU A 69 16.26 12.90 12.37
C GLU A 69 15.20 12.31 11.42
N ALA A 70 13.92 12.44 11.77
CA ALA A 70 12.82 12.00 10.94
C ALA A 70 12.70 12.82 9.64
N ALA A 71 12.96 14.13 9.70
CA ALA A 71 13.00 15.01 8.53
C ALA A 71 14.16 14.62 7.60
N ARG A 72 15.37 14.43 8.14
CA ARG A 72 16.56 13.98 7.39
C ARG A 72 16.34 12.63 6.71
N ARG A 73 15.78 11.64 7.42
CA ARG A 73 15.46 10.31 6.85
C ARG A 73 14.42 10.37 5.74
N ASN A 74 13.55 11.38 5.74
CA ASN A 74 12.49 11.58 4.76
C ASN A 74 12.84 12.61 3.69
N GLU A 75 14.08 13.10 3.64
CA GLU A 75 14.50 13.97 2.54
C GLU A 75 14.27 13.25 1.20
N PRO A 76 13.68 13.93 0.21
CA PRO A 76 13.38 13.37 -1.09
C PRO A 76 14.61 12.76 -1.78
N ASP A 77 15.81 13.29 -1.50
CA ASP A 77 17.08 12.75 -1.97
C ASP A 77 17.46 11.40 -1.36
N GLU A 78 17.20 11.15 -0.06
CA GLU A 78 17.41 9.83 0.56
C GLU A 78 16.34 8.83 0.12
N ARG A 79 15.13 9.29 -0.23
CA ARG A 79 14.10 8.45 -0.87
C ARG A 79 14.47 8.11 -2.32
N LYS A 80 15.08 9.06 -3.06
CA LYS A 80 15.59 8.85 -4.42
C LYS A 80 16.79 7.91 -4.39
N LYS A 81 17.75 8.13 -3.50
CA LYS A 81 18.94 7.29 -3.30
C LYS A 81 18.59 5.86 -2.86
N ARG A 82 17.57 5.66 -2.02
CA ARG A 82 17.03 4.30 -1.72
C ARG A 82 16.32 3.67 -2.91
N ARG A 83 15.55 4.43 -3.69
CA ARG A 83 14.92 3.91 -4.92
C ARG A 83 15.96 3.55 -5.98
N GLU A 84 17.06 4.28 -6.04
CA GLU A 84 18.17 4.08 -6.97
C GLU A 84 19.06 2.91 -6.53
N ALA A 85 19.36 2.79 -5.24
CA ALA A 85 20.08 1.64 -4.67
C ALA A 85 19.28 0.33 -4.77
N ASN A 86 17.94 0.41 -4.77
CA ASN A 86 17.07 -0.75 -4.96
C ASN A 86 16.69 -0.98 -6.43
N ARG A 87 17.15 -0.10 -7.34
CA ARG A 87 16.94 -0.21 -8.78
C ARG A 87 17.79 -1.36 -9.31
N GLY A 88 17.14 -2.42 -9.79
CA GLY A 88 17.81 -3.63 -10.25
C GLY A 88 17.97 -4.73 -9.19
N SER A 89 17.42 -4.54 -7.99
CA SER A 89 17.26 -5.62 -6.99
C SER A 89 16.47 -6.78 -7.58
N GLU A 90 16.83 -8.01 -7.19
CA GLU A 90 16.13 -9.23 -7.57
C GLU A 90 14.63 -9.16 -7.22
N ASN A 91 14.30 -8.47 -6.13
CA ASN A 91 12.92 -8.25 -5.71
C ASN A 91 12.16 -7.28 -6.65
N GLU A 92 12.85 -6.29 -7.25
CA GLU A 92 12.24 -5.43 -8.29
C GLU A 92 12.02 -6.22 -9.59
N ARG A 93 12.98 -7.07 -9.97
CA ARG A 93 12.84 -7.94 -11.16
C ARG A 93 11.69 -8.94 -10.97
N ALA A 94 11.60 -9.59 -9.81
CA ALA A 94 10.50 -10.47 -9.45
C ALA A 94 9.16 -9.72 -9.41
N ALA A 95 9.12 -8.50 -8.84
CA ALA A 95 7.91 -7.68 -8.85
C ALA A 95 7.48 -7.25 -10.26
N ARG A 96 8.44 -6.94 -11.15
CA ARG A 96 8.16 -6.63 -12.57
C ARG A 96 7.70 -7.86 -13.35
N ALA A 97 8.28 -9.03 -13.08
CA ALA A 97 7.83 -10.30 -13.65
C ALA A 97 6.39 -10.60 -13.22
N ARG A 98 6.10 -10.53 -11.91
CA ARG A 98 4.73 -10.65 -11.36
C ARG A 98 3.76 -9.62 -11.94
N ALA A 99 4.20 -8.38 -12.12
CA ALA A 99 3.36 -7.31 -12.68
C ALA A 99 3.09 -7.54 -14.18
N THR A 100 4.05 -8.07 -14.92
CA THR A 100 3.87 -8.46 -16.33
C THR A 100 2.93 -9.65 -16.42
N GLU A 101 3.08 -10.63 -15.55
CA GLU A 101 2.19 -11.81 -15.50
C GLU A 101 0.75 -11.41 -15.13
N ARG A 102 0.58 -10.51 -14.16
CA ARG A 102 -0.72 -9.89 -13.84
C ARG A 102 -1.38 -9.23 -15.05
N ARG A 103 -0.60 -8.63 -15.95
CA ARG A 103 -1.13 -8.00 -17.17
C ARG A 103 -1.57 -9.02 -18.22
N ARG A 104 -1.02 -10.23 -18.22
CA ARG A 104 -1.47 -11.32 -19.10
C ARG A 104 -2.87 -11.82 -18.74
N ARG A 105 -3.36 -11.52 -17.52
CA ARG A 105 -4.72 -11.85 -17.05
C ARG A 105 -5.03 -13.35 -17.16
N ARG A 106 -4.01 -14.16 -16.94
CA ARG A 106 -4.09 -15.61 -16.85
C ARG A 106 -3.93 -16.02 -15.38
N TYR A 107 -4.57 -17.11 -14.99
CA TYR A 107 -4.51 -17.70 -13.65
C TYR A 107 -4.50 -19.22 -13.78
N PRO A 108 -3.62 -19.94 -13.05
CA PRO A 108 -3.66 -21.39 -13.04
C PRO A 108 -4.96 -21.88 -12.41
N LEU A 109 -5.72 -22.70 -13.14
CA LEU A 109 -6.94 -23.34 -12.68
C LEU A 109 -6.78 -24.84 -12.71
N ASP A 110 -7.46 -25.50 -11.79
CA ASP A 110 -7.60 -26.95 -11.81
C ASP A 110 -8.67 -27.32 -12.85
N PRO A 111 -8.39 -28.24 -13.80
CA PRO A 111 -9.35 -28.65 -14.82
C PRO A 111 -10.53 -29.44 -14.22
N ASN A 112 -10.36 -30.09 -13.07
CA ASN A 112 -11.42 -30.81 -12.36
C ASN A 112 -12.24 -29.89 -11.44
N ASP A 113 -11.68 -28.76 -10.99
CA ASP A 113 -12.35 -27.77 -10.14
C ASP A 113 -12.37 -26.35 -10.75
N LEU A 114 -13.20 -26.18 -11.78
CA LEU A 114 -13.32 -24.91 -12.48
C LEU A 114 -14.25 -23.90 -11.75
N PRO A 115 -13.84 -22.62 -11.63
CA PRO A 115 -14.65 -21.58 -11.02
C PRO A 115 -15.88 -21.22 -11.86
N PRO A 116 -16.96 -20.73 -11.23
CA PRO A 116 -18.12 -20.22 -11.94
C PRO A 116 -17.74 -19.02 -12.82
N LEU A 117 -17.85 -19.19 -14.14
CA LEU A 117 -17.60 -18.14 -15.11
C LEU A 117 -18.60 -16.98 -14.94
N GLY A 118 -18.11 -15.75 -15.10
CA GLY A 118 -18.92 -14.54 -14.97
C GLY A 118 -19.30 -14.17 -13.54
N ARG A 119 -18.83 -14.91 -12.52
CA ARG A 119 -19.05 -14.58 -11.11
C ARG A 119 -17.75 -14.13 -10.43
N PRO A 120 -17.84 -13.16 -9.49
CA PRO A 120 -16.68 -12.74 -8.71
C PRO A 120 -16.31 -13.81 -7.69
N VAL A 121 -15.09 -14.30 -7.79
CA VAL A 121 -14.48 -15.30 -6.90
C VAL A 121 -13.20 -14.74 -6.31
N MET A 122 -12.83 -15.22 -5.13
CA MET A 122 -11.57 -14.89 -4.47
C MET A 122 -10.47 -15.81 -4.96
N THR A 123 -9.26 -15.27 -5.13
CA THR A 123 -8.04 -16.01 -5.50
C THR A 123 -6.91 -15.70 -4.53
N ARG A 124 -5.99 -16.65 -4.35
CA ARG A 124 -4.81 -16.50 -3.47
C ARG A 124 -3.91 -15.34 -3.88
N SER A 125 -3.65 -15.20 -5.18
CA SER A 125 -2.61 -14.28 -5.68
C SER A 125 -3.14 -12.92 -6.15
N PHE A 126 -4.44 -12.81 -6.46
CA PHE A 126 -5.01 -11.62 -7.11
C PHE A 126 -6.26 -11.05 -6.41
N GLY A 127 -6.75 -11.68 -5.35
CA GLY A 127 -7.96 -11.25 -4.63
C GLY A 127 -9.23 -11.53 -5.45
N VAL A 128 -10.23 -10.64 -5.37
CA VAL A 128 -11.53 -10.85 -6.03
C VAL A 128 -11.43 -10.59 -7.54
N VAL A 129 -11.61 -11.63 -8.34
CA VAL A 129 -11.54 -11.62 -9.81
C VAL A 129 -12.76 -12.33 -10.42
N VAL A 130 -13.06 -12.03 -11.68
CA VAL A 130 -14.12 -12.71 -12.44
C VAL A 130 -13.47 -13.53 -13.54
N PHE A 131 -13.69 -14.84 -13.55
CA PHE A 131 -13.24 -15.71 -14.64
C PHE A 131 -14.13 -15.56 -15.86
N ILE A 132 -13.51 -15.41 -17.04
CA ILE A 132 -14.20 -15.22 -18.32
C ILE A 132 -14.08 -16.43 -19.25
N GLY A 133 -13.21 -17.38 -18.93
CA GLY A 133 -13.08 -18.64 -19.64
C GLY A 133 -11.80 -19.38 -19.26
N CYS A 134 -11.69 -20.64 -19.69
CA CYS A 134 -10.47 -21.43 -19.64
C CYS A 134 -9.99 -21.64 -21.07
N ASP A 135 -8.69 -21.48 -21.33
CA ASP A 135 -8.11 -21.72 -22.67
C ASP A 135 -7.73 -23.21 -22.85
N GLY A 136 -7.64 -23.97 -21.76
CA GLY A 136 -7.23 -25.38 -21.78
C GLY A 136 -5.73 -25.58 -22.03
N GLU A 137 -4.96 -24.49 -22.20
CA GLU A 137 -3.50 -24.54 -22.29
C GLU A 137 -2.91 -24.95 -20.93
N PRO A 138 -2.04 -25.98 -20.86
CA PRO A 138 -1.38 -26.35 -19.61
C PRO A 138 -0.43 -25.25 -19.14
N VAL A 139 -0.30 -25.11 -17.84
CA VAL A 139 0.60 -24.15 -17.19
C VAL A 139 2.00 -24.74 -17.15
N ASP A 140 2.99 -23.96 -17.56
CA ASP A 140 4.40 -24.34 -17.51
C ASP A 140 4.91 -24.40 -16.05
N ASP A 141 5.58 -25.50 -15.69
CA ASP A 141 6.14 -25.75 -14.36
C ASP A 141 7.09 -24.65 -13.88
N ASP A 142 7.90 -24.06 -14.77
CA ASP A 142 8.84 -23.00 -14.40
C ASP A 142 8.09 -21.74 -13.93
N ILE A 143 6.95 -21.44 -14.55
CA ILE A 143 6.08 -20.33 -14.18
C ILE A 143 5.38 -20.63 -12.85
N LEU A 144 4.94 -21.86 -12.61
CA LEU A 144 4.36 -22.28 -11.33
C LEU A 144 5.37 -22.10 -10.19
N LEU A 145 6.59 -22.61 -10.37
CA LEU A 145 7.68 -22.51 -9.40
C LEU A 145 8.06 -21.05 -9.09
N SER A 146 8.09 -20.18 -10.11
CA SER A 146 8.55 -18.80 -9.96
C SER A 146 7.45 -17.85 -9.43
N GLN A 147 6.21 -18.00 -9.90
CA GLN A 147 5.14 -17.01 -9.70
C GLN A 147 4.01 -17.51 -8.79
N TYR A 148 3.85 -18.82 -8.62
CA TYR A 148 2.74 -19.47 -7.93
C TYR A 148 3.24 -20.55 -6.96
N ALA A 149 4.34 -20.28 -6.25
CA ALA A 149 4.99 -21.24 -5.36
C ALA A 149 4.10 -21.77 -4.21
N ASP A 150 3.03 -21.04 -3.86
CA ASP A 150 2.05 -21.36 -2.80
C ASP A 150 0.91 -22.30 -3.25
N PHE A 151 1.00 -22.92 -4.45
CA PHE A 151 -0.03 -23.81 -4.98
C PHE A 151 0.18 -25.26 -4.47
N PRO A 152 -0.89 -25.93 -4.02
CA PRO A 152 -0.80 -27.18 -3.25
C PRO A 152 -0.46 -28.43 -4.09
N ASN A 153 -0.94 -28.50 -5.34
CA ASN A 153 -0.56 -29.53 -6.31
C ASN A 153 0.26 -28.87 -7.42
N ARG A 154 1.09 -29.62 -8.15
CA ARG A 154 1.89 -29.07 -9.26
C ARG A 154 1.66 -29.81 -10.57
N ASP A 155 0.55 -30.54 -10.65
CA ASP A 155 0.24 -31.40 -11.77
C ASP A 155 -1.06 -30.94 -12.43
N ASP A 156 -1.01 -30.76 -13.75
CA ASP A 156 -2.16 -30.57 -14.65
C ASP A 156 -2.97 -29.26 -14.53
N TYR A 157 -2.35 -28.14 -14.14
CA TYR A 157 -3.04 -26.85 -14.18
C TYR A 157 -3.24 -26.34 -15.60
N VAL A 158 -4.39 -25.70 -15.84
CA VAL A 158 -4.75 -25.05 -17.10
C VAL A 158 -4.92 -23.55 -16.94
N TRP A 159 -4.62 -22.79 -17.98
CA TRP A 159 -4.77 -21.34 -17.94
C TRP A 159 -6.23 -20.88 -17.99
N GLY A 160 -6.68 -20.29 -16.89
CA GLY A 160 -7.92 -19.51 -16.79
C GLY A 160 -7.72 -18.05 -17.14
N ARG A 161 -8.55 -17.49 -18.02
CA ARG A 161 -8.63 -16.05 -18.27
C ARG A 161 -9.53 -15.39 -17.25
N TRP A 162 -9.05 -14.30 -16.66
CA TRP A 162 -9.81 -13.52 -15.69
C TRP A 162 -9.83 -12.03 -16.02
N ARG A 163 -10.78 -11.31 -15.43
CA ARG A 163 -10.83 -9.85 -15.45
C ARG A 163 -11.10 -9.31 -14.04
N PRO A 164 -10.68 -8.08 -13.74
CA PRO A 164 -11.07 -7.43 -12.50
C PRO A 164 -12.60 -7.31 -12.44
N ALA A 165 -13.19 -7.62 -11.29
CA ALA A 165 -14.61 -7.46 -11.06
C ALA A 165 -15.02 -5.99 -11.14
N ALA A 166 -16.10 -5.68 -11.85
CA ALA A 166 -16.67 -4.33 -11.85
C ALA A 166 -17.37 -4.04 -10.51
N LEU A 167 -17.57 -2.75 -10.18
CA LEU A 167 -18.25 -2.39 -8.93
C LEU A 167 -19.66 -2.97 -8.86
N ASP A 168 -20.44 -2.92 -9.94
CA ASP A 168 -21.79 -3.50 -10.01
C ASP A 168 -21.77 -5.02 -9.73
N GLU A 169 -20.81 -5.74 -10.31
CA GLU A 169 -20.64 -7.18 -10.10
C GLU A 169 -20.28 -7.51 -8.66
N LEU A 170 -19.41 -6.71 -8.04
CA LEU A 170 -19.06 -6.84 -6.62
C LEU A 170 -20.23 -6.51 -5.69
N ILE A 171 -21.17 -5.65 -6.11
CA ILE A 171 -22.38 -5.33 -5.35
C ILE A 171 -23.38 -6.49 -5.45
N ARG A 172 -23.54 -7.07 -6.65
CA ARG A 172 -24.43 -8.22 -6.91
C ARG A 172 -23.88 -9.56 -6.41
N ALA A 173 -22.59 -9.60 -6.08
CA ALA A 173 -21.93 -10.78 -5.52
C ALA A 173 -22.58 -11.20 -4.20
N TRP A 174 -22.98 -12.47 -4.13
CA TRP A 174 -23.44 -13.07 -2.88
C TRP A 174 -22.23 -13.48 -2.03
N PRO A 175 -22.18 -13.07 -0.75
CA PRO A 175 -21.11 -13.49 0.15
C PRO A 175 -21.25 -14.97 0.50
N SER A 176 -20.14 -15.64 0.75
CA SER A 176 -20.13 -17.02 1.26
C SER A 176 -20.90 -17.10 2.58
N ARG A 177 -21.78 -18.10 2.68
CA ARG A 177 -22.56 -18.37 3.89
C ARG A 177 -21.65 -19.13 4.86
N THR A 178 -20.90 -18.38 5.66
CA THR A 178 -20.08 -18.87 6.80
C THR A 178 -18.73 -19.48 6.40
N GLY A 179 -17.70 -19.12 7.16
CA GLY A 179 -16.30 -19.40 6.83
C GLY A 179 -15.90 -20.85 7.10
N SER A 180 -15.62 -21.59 6.05
CA SER A 180 -14.73 -22.75 6.11
C SER A 180 -13.31 -22.29 5.79
N GLU A 181 -12.68 -21.59 6.73
CA GLU A 181 -11.24 -21.27 6.70
C GLU A 181 -10.38 -22.53 6.44
N THR A 182 -10.91 -23.70 6.83
CA THR A 182 -10.33 -25.03 6.63
C THR A 182 -10.39 -25.55 5.18
N GLU A 183 -11.37 -25.14 4.36
CA GLU A 183 -11.49 -25.58 2.95
C GLU A 183 -10.71 -24.67 1.99
N ILE A 184 -10.36 -23.46 2.43
CA ILE A 184 -9.56 -22.50 1.65
C ILE A 184 -8.10 -22.97 1.51
N GLY A 185 -7.65 -23.87 2.40
CA GLY A 185 -6.26 -24.32 2.52
C GLY A 185 -5.70 -25.05 1.30
N ASP A 186 -6.54 -25.68 0.49
CA ASP A 186 -6.15 -26.32 -0.79
C ASP A 186 -6.84 -25.71 -2.02
N ALA A 187 -7.94 -24.97 -1.82
CA ALA A 187 -8.69 -24.39 -2.92
C ALA A 187 -7.91 -23.27 -3.65
N LEU A 188 -7.88 -23.35 -4.99
CA LEU A 188 -7.28 -22.33 -5.85
C LEU A 188 -8.11 -21.06 -5.94
N TRP A 189 -9.43 -21.21 -5.76
CA TRP A 189 -10.42 -20.16 -5.73
C TRP A 189 -11.51 -20.49 -4.70
N TRP A 190 -12.13 -19.47 -4.11
CA TRP A 190 -13.26 -19.65 -3.20
C TRP A 190 -14.27 -18.52 -3.35
N GLN A 191 -15.48 -18.71 -2.83
CA GLN A 191 -16.44 -17.62 -2.77
C GLN A 191 -15.93 -16.54 -1.80
N PRO A 192 -15.97 -15.25 -2.19
CA PRO A 192 -15.44 -14.18 -1.37
C PRO A 192 -16.30 -13.97 -0.12
N THR A 193 -15.64 -13.73 1.02
CA THR A 193 -16.36 -13.38 2.25
C THR A 193 -16.88 -11.95 2.18
N LEU A 194 -17.76 -11.58 3.11
CA LEU A 194 -18.28 -10.22 3.19
C LEU A 194 -17.17 -9.17 3.40
N ASP A 195 -16.11 -9.52 4.15
CA ASP A 195 -14.99 -8.61 4.39
C ASP A 195 -14.15 -8.40 3.11
N ASP A 196 -13.86 -9.49 2.39
CA ASP A 196 -13.17 -9.43 1.10
C ASP A 196 -13.93 -8.56 0.09
N LEU A 197 -15.25 -8.73 0.02
CA LEU A 197 -16.11 -7.90 -0.83
C LEU A 197 -16.08 -6.42 -0.42
N ARG A 198 -15.99 -6.10 0.89
CA ARG A 198 -15.87 -4.71 1.36
C ARG A 198 -14.55 -4.08 0.90
N VAL A 199 -13.43 -4.80 1.03
CA VAL A 199 -12.11 -4.34 0.58
C VAL A 199 -12.08 -4.16 -0.95
N ALA A 200 -12.63 -5.12 -1.69
CA ALA A 200 -12.72 -5.08 -3.14
C ALA A 200 -13.59 -3.90 -3.62
N ARG A 201 -14.78 -3.70 -3.03
CA ARG A 201 -15.67 -2.56 -3.34
C ARG A 201 -15.01 -1.22 -3.06
N LYS A 202 -14.26 -1.09 -1.96
CA LYS A 202 -13.52 0.15 -1.63
C LYS A 202 -12.44 0.45 -2.67
N THR A 203 -11.71 -0.57 -3.11
CA THR A 203 -10.67 -0.45 -4.14
C THR A 203 -11.27 -0.09 -5.51
N ALA A 204 -12.35 -0.76 -5.91
CA ALA A 204 -13.07 -0.49 -7.16
C ALA A 204 -13.62 0.96 -7.20
N ARG A 205 -14.27 1.43 -6.12
CA ARG A 205 -14.71 2.83 -5.98
C ARG A 205 -13.57 3.84 -6.04
N GLY A 206 -12.37 3.45 -5.61
CA GLY A 206 -11.16 4.28 -5.72
C GLY A 206 -10.67 4.38 -7.16
N LEU A 207 -10.75 3.30 -7.92
CA LEU A 207 -10.34 3.24 -9.33
C LEU A 207 -11.32 4.01 -10.24
N GLU A 208 -12.63 3.89 -10.02
CA GLU A 208 -13.64 4.65 -10.77
C GLU A 208 -13.51 6.16 -10.57
N ARG A 209 -13.28 6.61 -9.32
CA ARG A 209 -13.04 8.03 -9.02
C ARG A 209 -11.79 8.59 -9.70
N ARG A 210 -10.78 7.76 -9.97
CA ARG A 210 -9.58 8.16 -10.72
C ARG A 210 -9.83 8.21 -12.22
N ARG A 211 -10.71 7.35 -12.75
CA ARG A 211 -11.09 7.34 -14.17
C ARG A 211 -12.06 8.48 -14.54
N GLY A 212 -12.97 8.85 -13.66
CA GLY A 212 -13.91 9.97 -13.89
C GLY A 212 -13.33 11.37 -13.69
N ARG A 213 -12.02 11.49 -13.42
CA ARG A 213 -11.33 12.78 -13.21
C ARG A 213 -10.36 13.12 -14.36
N VAL A 214 -10.48 12.42 -15.49
CA VAL A 214 -9.75 12.67 -16.73
C VAL A 214 -10.72 13.29 -17.72
#